data_AF-A0A2R7M2G5-F1
#
_entry.id   AF-A0A2R7M2G5-F1
#
_cell.length_a   1.000
_cell.length_b   1.000
_cell.length_c   1.000
_cell.angle_alpha   90.00
_cell.angle_beta   90.00
_cell.angle_gamma   90.00
#
_symmetry.space_group_name_H-M   'P 1'
#
loop_
_entity.id
_entity.type
_entity.pdbx_description
1 polymer ?
#
loop_
_entity_poly.entity_id
_entity_poly.type
_entity_poly.pdbx_seq_one_letter_code
_entity_poly.pdbx_strand_id
1 'polypeptide(L)'
;MDVRAHRNAAPGAPGRPQRRGSGRGEARRAARALGDDAGARAGHGCVSEQLTPKQLRRRFDRTIVPVYLEPQREAPPGRRPRFVSVGGQPGAGKGGVLAATQSALPGAVVVNGDDLRRFHPAYEQTMSDDPFRMPEVTAAAAGAWVGMSTEYLRGVGASAIVETTLRNESMLRGEFEAFRAAGFETELRVVAVPLAVSRAGTVARYVEQVKDYGTGRWTPGAAHDEAAANVSGTVRELVAAGVVDRVVVQDRAGRVFLDARAAAGGAELGERVAAAVDQARDVRSLTTAQARDWIGYTGEALRETARLRRSDPDLVRVARRLALEDAGDVVRVAFPGDARAQRAALTELHAAAKALDAGADDGGTSSTSADRLDGFEAVRRAQTGLAAPGIRPPLSSPETTRDAPPAGGPSSRRNRPHLPGARYGNDQGMGR
;
A
#
# COMPACT_ATOMS: atom_id res chain seq x y z
N MET A 1 -13.82 -43.05 -71.88
CA MET A 1 -12.35 -43.13 -71.98
C MET A 1 -11.81 -42.39 -70.75
N ASP A 2 -11.58 -43.09 -69.64
CA ASP A 2 -10.32 -43.79 -69.30
C ASP A 2 -9.17 -42.80 -68.98
N VAL A 3 -8.30 -42.94 -67.97
CA VAL A 3 -8.14 -43.85 -66.81
C VAL A 3 -6.90 -43.35 -66.01
N ARG A 4 -6.88 -43.56 -64.68
CA ARG A 4 -5.73 -43.76 -63.73
C ARG A 4 -4.61 -42.70 -63.49
N ALA A 5 -4.61 -42.17 -62.26
CA ALA A 5 -3.77 -42.50 -61.08
C ALA A 5 -2.27 -42.94 -61.15
N HIS A 6 -1.50 -42.36 -60.18
CA HIS A 6 -0.24 -42.78 -59.49
C HIS A 6 1.12 -42.68 -60.24
N ARG A 7 2.28 -42.32 -59.65
CA ARG A 7 2.84 -42.51 -58.28
C ARG A 7 4.06 -41.57 -58.01
N ASN A 8 4.42 -41.44 -56.73
CA ASN A 8 5.50 -40.67 -56.07
C ASN A 8 6.95 -40.89 -56.55
N ALA A 9 7.82 -39.86 -56.39
CA ALA A 9 9.08 -39.88 -55.59
C ALA A 9 9.80 -38.50 -55.56
N ALA A 10 10.24 -38.06 -54.38
CA ALA A 10 11.18 -36.95 -54.12
C ALA A 10 12.65 -37.42 -54.38
N PRO A 11 13.72 -36.56 -54.43
CA PRO A 11 14.09 -35.54 -53.43
C PRO A 11 14.77 -34.26 -53.97
N GLY A 12 15.02 -33.27 -53.07
CA GLY A 12 16.04 -32.23 -53.27
C GLY A 12 15.64 -30.82 -52.81
N ALA A 13 16.06 -30.43 -51.61
CA ALA A 13 15.89 -29.08 -51.05
C ALA A 13 16.79 -28.03 -51.75
N PRO A 14 16.43 -26.73 -51.65
CA PRO A 14 17.42 -25.78 -51.13
C PRO A 14 16.87 -24.71 -50.16
N GLY A 15 17.63 -24.50 -49.08
CA GLY A 15 18.13 -23.17 -48.67
C GLY A 15 17.19 -22.16 -48.02
N ARG A 16 17.18 -22.10 -46.68
CA ARG A 16 16.77 -20.92 -45.89
C ARG A 16 17.86 -19.82 -45.94
N PRO A 17 17.51 -18.53 -46.10
CA PRO A 17 18.36 -17.44 -45.63
C PRO A 17 18.00 -16.99 -44.20
N GLN A 18 19.05 -16.61 -43.48
CA GLN A 18 19.12 -16.27 -42.06
C GLN A 18 18.31 -15.02 -41.68
N ARG A 19 17.57 -15.11 -40.55
CA ARG A 19 17.10 -13.93 -39.81
C ARG A 19 18.28 -13.30 -39.05
N ARG A 20 18.72 -12.11 -39.46
CA ARG A 20 19.60 -11.26 -38.65
C ARG A 20 18.76 -10.45 -37.66
N GLY A 21 19.15 -10.49 -36.40
CA GLY A 21 18.51 -9.78 -35.31
C GLY A 21 18.92 -8.30 -35.24
N SER A 22 17.93 -7.45 -34.95
CA SER A 22 18.12 -6.07 -34.51
C SER A 22 17.26 -5.83 -33.27
N GLY A 23 17.78 -6.20 -32.10
CA GLY A 23 17.07 -6.08 -30.82
C GLY A 23 17.99 -5.74 -29.64
N ARG A 24 19.15 -5.11 -29.91
CA ARG A 24 20.15 -4.74 -28.87
C ARG A 24 20.60 -3.27 -28.93
N GLY A 25 19.91 -2.43 -29.71
CA GLY A 25 20.27 -1.02 -29.94
C GLY A 25 19.61 -0.02 -28.99
N GLU A 26 18.38 -0.26 -28.52
CA GLU A 26 17.62 0.72 -27.74
C GLU A 26 17.78 0.57 -26.22
N ALA A 27 18.01 -0.65 -25.71
CA ALA A 27 18.28 -0.88 -24.29
C ALA A 27 19.62 -0.27 -23.81
N ARG A 28 20.57 -0.01 -24.73
CA ARG A 28 21.86 0.64 -24.41
C ARG A 28 21.79 2.16 -24.39
N ARG A 29 20.72 2.79 -24.91
CA ARG A 29 20.52 4.25 -24.82
C ARG A 29 19.85 4.68 -23.52
N ALA A 30 18.99 3.84 -22.93
CA ALA A 30 18.41 4.12 -21.61
C ALA A 30 19.44 4.00 -20.47
N ALA A 31 20.43 3.10 -20.59
CA ALA A 31 21.49 2.93 -19.60
C ALA A 31 22.57 4.04 -19.64
N ARG A 32 22.66 4.82 -20.73
CA ARG A 32 23.64 5.92 -20.87
C ARG A 32 23.13 7.29 -20.39
N ALA A 33 21.84 7.42 -20.10
CA ALA A 33 21.28 8.68 -19.56
C ALA A 33 21.42 8.82 -18.03
N LEU A 34 21.99 7.79 -17.37
CA LEU A 34 22.23 7.74 -15.92
C LEU A 34 23.73 7.87 -15.55
N GLY A 35 24.60 8.23 -16.51
CA GLY A 35 26.05 8.09 -16.38
C GLY A 35 26.92 9.35 -16.44
N ASP A 36 26.36 10.56 -16.51
CA ASP A 36 27.16 11.80 -16.61
C ASP A 36 26.80 12.76 -15.46
N ASP A 37 27.45 12.58 -14.31
CA ASP A 37 27.75 13.64 -13.32
C ASP A 37 28.85 13.20 -12.31
N ALA A 38 29.79 12.35 -12.75
CA ALA A 38 30.99 12.01 -11.98
C ALA A 38 32.16 12.85 -12.49
N GLY A 39 32.38 14.04 -11.91
CA GLY A 39 33.41 14.94 -12.42
C GLY A 39 33.72 16.21 -11.64
N ALA A 40 33.86 16.14 -10.31
CA ALA A 40 34.68 17.12 -9.58
C ALA A 40 35.29 16.44 -8.34
N ARG A 41 36.54 15.98 -8.47
CA ARG A 41 37.36 15.52 -7.34
C ARG A 41 37.98 16.73 -6.65
N ALA A 42 37.55 17.02 -5.42
CA ALA A 42 38.33 17.73 -4.41
C ALA A 42 37.75 17.49 -3.01
N GLY A 43 38.56 16.93 -2.11
CA GLY A 43 38.37 16.94 -0.65
C GLY A 43 37.40 15.89 -0.07
N HIS A 44 37.74 15.35 1.11
CA HIS A 44 36.82 14.64 1.99
C HIS A 44 35.78 15.63 2.56
N GLY A 45 34.94 16.18 1.68
CA GLY A 45 33.83 17.05 2.01
C GLY A 45 32.55 16.25 1.99
N CYS A 46 31.80 16.28 3.08
CA CYS A 46 30.43 15.78 3.18
C CYS A 46 29.62 16.29 1.98
N VAL A 47 29.38 15.44 0.98
CA VAL A 47 28.46 15.76 -0.11
C VAL A 47 27.09 15.80 0.54
N SER A 48 26.46 16.98 0.56
CA SER A 48 25.12 17.14 1.14
C SER A 48 24.18 16.12 0.53
N GLU A 49 23.70 15.18 1.35
CA GLU A 49 22.69 14.19 0.97
C GLU A 49 21.35 14.88 0.65
N GLN A 50 21.17 16.15 1.02
CA GLN A 50 20.01 16.96 0.66
C GLN A 50 20.14 17.56 -0.75
N LEU A 51 19.11 17.33 -1.58
CA LEU A 51 18.99 17.89 -2.91
C LEU A 51 18.50 19.33 -2.87
N THR A 52 19.12 20.19 -3.68
CA THR A 52 18.64 21.56 -3.91
C THR A 52 17.28 21.57 -4.65
N PRO A 53 16.49 22.65 -4.56
CA PRO A 53 15.24 22.78 -5.32
C PRO A 53 15.40 22.54 -6.84
N LYS A 54 16.50 23.01 -7.43
CA LYS A 54 16.81 22.80 -8.86
C LYS A 54 17.07 21.33 -9.18
N GLN A 55 17.78 20.61 -8.31
CA GLN A 55 18.03 19.17 -8.48
C GLN A 55 16.74 18.36 -8.31
N LEU A 56 15.93 18.68 -7.31
CA LEU A 56 14.61 18.08 -7.08
C LEU A 56 13.73 18.23 -8.33
N ARG A 57 13.59 19.47 -8.83
CA ARG A 57 12.79 19.77 -10.02
C ARG A 57 13.32 19.07 -11.28
N ARG A 58 14.63 19.12 -11.53
CA ARG A 58 15.25 18.43 -12.68
C ARG A 58 14.94 16.94 -12.67
N ARG A 59 15.04 16.28 -11.52
CA ARG A 59 14.78 14.85 -11.40
C ARG A 59 13.29 14.53 -11.50
N PHE A 60 12.44 15.39 -10.97
CA PHE A 60 11.00 15.30 -11.14
C PHE A 60 10.62 15.30 -12.63
N ASP A 61 11.02 16.35 -13.36
CA ASP A 61 10.65 16.53 -14.77
C ASP A 61 11.25 15.44 -15.68
N ARG A 62 12.52 15.07 -15.48
CA ARG A 62 13.25 14.17 -16.39
C ARG A 62 13.13 12.69 -16.06
N THR A 63 12.63 12.34 -14.87
CA THR A 63 12.60 10.94 -14.42
C THR A 63 11.26 10.56 -13.81
N ILE A 64 10.78 11.28 -12.80
CA ILE A 64 9.58 10.87 -12.07
C ILE A 64 8.34 10.99 -12.96
N VAL A 65 8.17 12.11 -13.65
CA VAL A 65 7.04 12.27 -14.59
C VAL A 65 7.01 11.14 -15.64
N PRO A 66 8.05 10.93 -16.47
CA PRO A 66 7.98 9.94 -17.55
C PRO A 66 8.01 8.48 -17.10
N VAL A 67 8.60 8.16 -15.94
CA VAL A 67 8.80 6.75 -15.49
C VAL A 67 7.78 6.31 -14.44
N TYR A 68 7.25 7.24 -13.64
CA TYR A 68 6.35 6.93 -12.53
C TYR A 68 4.93 7.42 -12.78
N LEU A 69 4.74 8.67 -13.22
CA LEU A 69 3.40 9.26 -13.34
C LEU A 69 2.73 8.93 -14.69
N GLU A 70 3.38 9.28 -15.81
CA GLU A 70 2.82 9.11 -17.16
C GLU A 70 2.42 7.67 -17.50
N PRO A 71 3.20 6.62 -17.13
CA PRO A 71 2.82 5.24 -17.47
C PRO A 71 1.53 4.75 -16.79
N GLN A 72 1.09 5.41 -15.72
CA GLN A 72 -0.16 5.09 -15.02
C GLN A 72 -1.37 5.84 -15.60
N ARG A 73 -1.15 6.85 -16.44
CA ARG A 73 -2.22 7.72 -16.93
C ARG A 73 -2.99 7.01 -18.03
N GLU A 74 -4.30 7.08 -17.89
CA GLU A 74 -5.24 6.73 -18.95
C GLU A 74 -5.99 7.99 -19.40
N ALA A 75 -6.56 7.96 -20.60
CA ALA A 75 -7.37 9.07 -21.10
C ALA A 75 -8.50 9.35 -20.09
N PRO A 76 -8.78 10.63 -19.77
CA PRO A 76 -9.81 10.95 -18.80
C PRO A 76 -11.14 10.37 -19.30
N PRO A 77 -11.80 9.47 -18.56
CA PRO A 77 -13.22 9.23 -18.83
C PRO A 77 -13.88 10.59 -18.64
N GLY A 78 -14.80 11.02 -19.52
CA GLY A 78 -15.45 12.35 -19.50
C GLY A 78 -16.32 12.64 -18.26
N ARG A 79 -15.79 12.34 -17.08
CA ARG A 79 -16.34 12.46 -15.73
C ARG A 79 -15.47 13.46 -14.96
N ARG A 80 -16.04 14.03 -13.91
CA ARG A 80 -15.31 14.91 -12.99
C ARG A 80 -14.10 14.15 -12.38
N PRO A 81 -12.88 14.72 -12.41
CA PRO A 81 -11.71 14.05 -11.86
C PRO A 81 -11.79 14.00 -10.32
N ARG A 82 -11.14 13.00 -9.74
CA ARG A 82 -11.23 12.72 -8.29
C ARG A 82 -9.84 12.74 -7.66
N PHE A 83 -9.74 13.36 -6.51
CA PHE A 83 -8.59 13.29 -5.62
C PHE A 83 -8.95 12.42 -4.42
N VAL A 84 -8.27 11.30 -4.25
CA VAL A 84 -8.47 10.39 -3.13
C VAL A 84 -7.20 10.31 -2.29
N SER A 85 -7.24 10.79 -1.06
CA SER A 85 -6.14 10.61 -0.11
C SER A 85 -6.39 9.35 0.72
N VAL A 86 -5.47 8.38 0.68
CA VAL A 86 -5.52 7.18 1.53
C VAL A 86 -4.53 7.34 2.67
N GLY A 87 -5.04 7.59 3.87
CA GLY A 87 -4.28 8.01 5.03
C GLY A 87 -4.32 7.03 6.21
N GLY A 88 -3.27 7.06 7.03
CA GLY A 88 -3.17 6.27 8.26
C GLY A 88 -1.71 6.12 8.69
N GLN A 89 -1.49 5.82 9.96
CA GLN A 89 -0.12 5.70 10.49
C GLN A 89 0.70 4.61 9.75
N PRO A 90 2.04 4.67 9.78
CA PRO A 90 2.87 3.60 9.23
C PRO A 90 2.46 2.22 9.78
N GLY A 91 2.55 1.18 8.97
CA GLY A 91 2.17 -0.18 9.37
C GLY A 91 0.66 -0.44 9.51
N ALA A 92 -0.21 0.56 9.32
CA ALA A 92 -1.66 0.39 9.38
C ALA A 92 -2.28 -0.53 8.29
N GLY A 93 -1.50 -0.92 7.27
CA GLY A 93 -1.98 -1.82 6.21
C GLY A 93 -2.67 -1.11 5.04
N LYS A 94 -2.27 0.13 4.73
CA LYS A 94 -2.89 0.97 3.68
C LYS A 94 -2.83 0.38 2.26
N GLY A 95 -1.86 -0.49 1.97
CA GLY A 95 -1.65 -1.07 0.64
C GLY A 95 -2.89 -1.76 0.05
N GLY A 96 -3.64 -2.51 0.86
CA GLY A 96 -4.88 -3.15 0.40
C GLY A 96 -5.96 -2.13 0.03
N VAL A 97 -6.10 -1.07 0.83
CA VAL A 97 -7.06 0.01 0.57
C VAL A 97 -6.65 0.84 -0.66
N LEU A 98 -5.35 1.09 -0.85
CA LEU A 98 -4.83 1.72 -2.06
C LEU A 98 -5.18 0.89 -3.32
N ALA A 99 -4.89 -0.42 -3.31
CA ALA A 99 -5.18 -1.30 -4.44
C ALA A 99 -6.69 -1.40 -4.74
N ALA A 100 -7.52 -1.50 -3.70
CA ALA A 100 -8.98 -1.50 -3.86
C ALA A 100 -9.50 -0.16 -4.41
N THR A 101 -8.93 0.96 -3.97
CA THR A 101 -9.28 2.30 -4.44
C THR A 101 -8.88 2.50 -5.90
N GLN A 102 -7.67 2.08 -6.28
CA GLN A 102 -7.20 2.11 -7.66
C GLN A 102 -8.07 1.26 -8.57
N SER A 103 -8.46 0.06 -8.11
CA SER A 103 -9.38 -0.82 -8.86
C SER A 103 -10.77 -0.20 -9.04
N ALA A 104 -11.26 0.56 -8.05
CA ALA A 104 -12.54 1.25 -8.10
C ALA A 104 -12.50 2.57 -8.88
N LEU A 105 -11.31 3.09 -9.18
CA LEU A 105 -11.09 4.32 -9.93
C LEU A 105 -10.08 4.10 -11.07
N PRO A 106 -10.47 3.37 -12.14
CA PRO A 106 -9.61 3.16 -13.31
C PRO A 106 -9.12 4.49 -13.89
N GLY A 107 -7.87 4.53 -14.32
CA GLY A 107 -7.21 5.72 -14.85
C GLY A 107 -6.73 6.74 -13.81
N ALA A 108 -6.92 6.50 -12.50
CA ALA A 108 -6.28 7.32 -11.48
C ALA A 108 -4.81 6.95 -11.29
N VAL A 109 -3.96 7.98 -11.16
CA VAL A 109 -2.53 7.83 -10.90
C VAL A 109 -2.30 7.71 -9.41
N VAL A 110 -1.57 6.67 -8.99
CA VAL A 110 -1.18 6.49 -7.59
C VAL A 110 0.13 7.21 -7.33
N VAL A 111 0.16 8.02 -6.27
CA VAL A 111 1.35 8.70 -5.75
C VAL A 111 1.61 8.21 -4.33
N ASN A 112 2.75 7.55 -4.16
CA ASN A 112 3.20 7.02 -2.87
C ASN A 112 4.60 7.56 -2.56
N GLY A 113 4.73 8.28 -1.44
CA GLY A 113 6.00 8.88 -1.03
C GLY A 113 7.12 7.85 -0.86
N ASP A 114 6.79 6.64 -0.40
CA ASP A 114 7.76 5.57 -0.20
C ASP A 114 8.29 4.99 -1.52
N ASP A 115 7.48 5.00 -2.59
CA ASP A 115 7.94 4.60 -3.93
C ASP A 115 8.84 5.65 -4.55
N LEU A 116 8.61 6.93 -4.20
CA LEU A 116 9.39 8.05 -4.73
C LEU A 116 10.82 8.10 -4.15
N ARG A 117 11.07 7.50 -2.97
CA ARG A 117 12.40 7.46 -2.34
C ARG A 117 13.48 6.84 -3.22
N ARG A 118 13.12 5.88 -4.08
CA ARG A 118 14.04 5.24 -5.03
C ARG A 118 14.60 6.20 -6.08
N PHE A 119 13.93 7.32 -6.30
CA PHE A 119 14.42 8.40 -7.15
C PHE A 119 15.35 9.35 -6.39
N HIS A 120 15.85 9.01 -5.20
CA HIS A 120 16.93 9.74 -4.55
C HIS A 120 18.30 9.22 -5.04
N PRO A 121 19.29 10.08 -5.38
CA PRO A 121 20.58 9.61 -5.89
C PRO A 121 21.34 8.73 -4.90
N ALA A 122 21.20 9.02 -3.60
CA ALA A 122 21.82 8.23 -2.55
C ALA A 122 21.02 7.00 -2.12
N TYR A 123 19.82 6.73 -2.69
CA TYR A 123 18.94 5.65 -2.21
C TYR A 123 19.61 4.27 -2.25
N GLU A 124 20.18 3.90 -3.39
CA GLU A 124 20.79 2.58 -3.58
C GLU A 124 21.98 2.39 -2.64
N GLN A 125 22.86 3.40 -2.54
CA GLN A 125 24.00 3.36 -1.62
C GLN A 125 23.54 3.29 -0.16
N THR A 126 22.55 4.08 0.24
CA THR A 126 22.02 4.07 1.61
C THR A 126 21.43 2.71 1.96
N MET A 127 20.64 2.11 1.07
CA MET A 127 20.06 0.77 1.27
C MET A 127 21.11 -0.36 1.29
N SER A 128 22.30 -0.14 0.74
CA SER A 128 23.43 -1.09 0.79
C SER A 128 24.24 -0.93 2.08
N ASP A 129 24.57 0.32 2.44
CA ASP A 129 25.54 0.62 3.48
C ASP A 129 24.88 0.71 4.86
N ASP A 130 23.72 1.36 4.95
CA ASP A 130 22.96 1.55 6.19
C ASP A 130 21.45 1.80 5.92
N PRO A 131 20.65 0.73 5.76
CA PRO A 131 19.21 0.83 5.47
C PRO A 131 18.40 1.62 6.52
N PHE A 132 18.89 1.71 7.76
CA PHE A 132 18.21 2.42 8.84
C PHE A 132 18.27 3.94 8.66
N ARG A 133 19.28 4.45 7.96
CA ARG A 133 19.39 5.87 7.58
C ARG A 133 18.51 6.27 6.40
N MET A 134 18.00 5.31 5.62
CA MET A 134 17.22 5.60 4.41
C MET A 134 16.06 6.58 4.64
N PRO A 135 15.26 6.47 5.72
CA PRO A 135 14.19 7.44 6.01
C PRO A 135 14.70 8.87 6.14
N GLU A 136 15.79 9.09 6.91
CA GLU A 136 16.42 10.39 7.13
C GLU A 136 16.94 11.00 5.83
N VAL A 137 17.68 10.20 5.05
CA VAL A 137 18.31 10.63 3.80
C VAL A 137 17.28 11.07 2.75
N THR A 138 16.17 10.35 2.65
CA THR A 138 15.25 10.49 1.51
C THR A 138 13.94 11.21 1.80
N ALA A 139 13.59 11.44 3.07
CA ALA A 139 12.27 11.98 3.44
C ALA A 139 11.97 13.35 2.83
N ALA A 140 12.94 14.27 2.87
CA ALA A 140 12.75 15.63 2.34
C ALA A 140 12.49 15.62 0.83
N ALA A 141 13.28 14.85 0.07
CA ALA A 141 13.13 14.73 -1.37
C ALA A 141 11.82 14.02 -1.76
N ALA A 142 11.49 12.92 -1.07
CA ALA A 142 10.23 12.22 -1.28
C ALA A 142 9.02 13.12 -1.02
N GLY A 143 9.02 13.89 0.07
CA GLY A 143 7.96 14.86 0.36
C GLY A 143 7.82 15.93 -0.72
N ALA A 144 8.94 16.50 -1.19
CA ALA A 144 8.93 17.47 -2.28
C ALA A 144 8.36 16.86 -3.59
N TRP A 145 8.71 15.62 -3.92
CA TRP A 145 8.20 14.95 -5.12
C TRP A 145 6.74 14.53 -5.01
N VAL A 146 6.22 14.23 -3.81
CA VAL A 146 4.78 14.07 -3.61
C VAL A 146 4.06 15.37 -3.98
N GLY A 147 4.50 16.51 -3.44
CA GLY A 147 3.89 17.82 -3.74
C GLY A 147 4.01 18.23 -5.21
N MET A 148 5.14 17.94 -5.85
CA MET A 148 5.28 18.17 -7.30
C MET A 148 4.37 17.24 -8.12
N SER A 149 4.18 15.98 -7.67
CA SER A 149 3.29 15.02 -8.34
C SER A 149 1.83 15.44 -8.26
N THR A 150 1.36 15.89 -7.09
CA THR A 150 -0.01 16.39 -6.91
C THR A 150 -0.25 17.65 -7.72
N GLU A 151 0.69 18.60 -7.73
CA GLU A 151 0.63 19.80 -8.58
C GLU A 151 0.51 19.43 -10.06
N TYR A 152 1.38 18.54 -10.54
CA TYR A 152 1.38 18.08 -11.93
C TYR A 152 0.04 17.40 -12.30
N LEU A 153 -0.44 16.45 -11.49
CA LEU A 153 -1.66 15.70 -11.76
C LEU A 153 -2.90 16.60 -11.76
N ARG A 154 -2.94 17.56 -10.84
CA ARG A 154 -3.97 18.59 -10.79
C ARG A 154 -3.95 19.47 -12.03
N GLY A 155 -2.76 19.91 -12.47
CA GLY A 155 -2.59 20.74 -13.66
C GLY A 155 -3.03 20.07 -14.96
N VAL A 156 -2.88 18.75 -15.06
CA VAL A 156 -3.34 17.98 -16.24
C VAL A 156 -4.74 17.37 -16.08
N GLY A 157 -5.43 17.66 -14.97
CA GLY A 157 -6.79 17.16 -14.72
C GLY A 157 -6.90 15.64 -14.51
N ALA A 158 -5.81 14.97 -14.12
CA ALA A 158 -5.79 13.52 -13.92
C ALA A 158 -6.25 13.16 -12.50
N SER A 159 -7.14 12.17 -12.38
CA SER A 159 -7.53 11.65 -11.06
C SER A 159 -6.30 11.11 -10.33
N ALA A 160 -6.22 11.38 -9.03
CA ALA A 160 -5.05 11.09 -8.22
C ALA A 160 -5.46 10.31 -6.97
N ILE A 161 -4.71 9.26 -6.65
CA ILE A 161 -4.78 8.54 -5.38
C ILE A 161 -3.46 8.76 -4.66
N VAL A 162 -3.48 9.43 -3.51
CA VAL A 162 -2.25 9.82 -2.80
C VAL A 162 -2.19 9.12 -1.45
N GLU A 163 -1.11 8.41 -1.19
CA GLU A 163 -0.83 7.82 0.13
C GLU A 163 -0.32 8.90 1.10
N THR A 164 -0.78 8.85 2.34
CA THR A 164 -0.32 9.77 3.40
C THR A 164 -0.28 9.09 4.76
N THR A 165 0.50 9.68 5.68
CA THR A 165 0.52 9.28 7.09
C THR A 165 -0.39 10.13 7.97
N LEU A 166 -1.06 11.15 7.42
CA LEU A 166 -1.94 12.08 8.14
C LEU A 166 -1.25 12.82 9.31
N ARG A 167 0.08 12.99 9.23
CA ARG A 167 0.88 13.61 10.30
C ARG A 167 0.90 15.14 10.28
N ASN A 168 0.60 15.76 9.14
CA ASN A 168 0.65 17.20 8.96
C ASN A 168 -0.68 17.67 8.38
N GLU A 169 -1.52 18.20 9.26
CA GLU A 169 -2.86 18.69 8.94
C GLU A 169 -2.80 19.86 7.95
N SER A 170 -1.99 20.89 8.23
CA SER A 170 -1.93 22.11 7.41
C SER A 170 -1.53 21.85 5.96
N MET A 171 -0.54 20.99 5.73
CA MET A 171 -0.11 20.59 4.39
C MET A 171 -1.22 19.83 3.66
N LEU A 172 -1.86 18.89 4.34
CA LEU A 172 -2.91 18.08 3.74
C LEU A 172 -4.16 18.91 3.44
N ARG A 173 -4.52 19.85 4.32
CA ARG A 173 -5.59 20.82 4.07
C ARG A 173 -5.34 21.61 2.79
N GLY A 174 -4.13 22.17 2.65
CA GLY A 174 -3.75 22.92 1.46
C GLY A 174 -3.88 22.10 0.16
N GLU A 175 -3.52 20.80 0.20
CA GLU A 175 -3.71 19.88 -0.92
C GLU A 175 -5.20 19.66 -1.26
N PHE A 176 -6.04 19.38 -0.25
CA PHE A 176 -7.48 19.22 -0.45
C PHE A 176 -8.13 20.48 -1.02
N GLU A 177 -7.79 21.66 -0.49
CA GLU A 177 -8.26 22.96 -0.98
C GLU A 177 -7.81 23.19 -2.43
N ALA A 178 -6.55 22.90 -2.74
CA ALA A 178 -5.98 23.03 -4.07
C ALA A 178 -6.71 22.16 -5.12
N PHE A 179 -6.99 20.89 -4.82
CA PHE A 179 -7.74 20.00 -5.70
C PHE A 179 -9.19 20.43 -5.85
N ARG A 180 -9.85 20.82 -4.75
CA ARG A 180 -11.23 21.32 -4.77
C ARG A 180 -11.35 22.57 -5.65
N ALA A 181 -10.43 23.53 -5.50
CA ALA A 181 -10.38 24.75 -6.31
C ALA A 181 -10.15 24.45 -7.81
N ALA A 182 -9.44 23.37 -8.13
CA ALA A 182 -9.28 22.88 -9.50
C ALA A 182 -10.49 22.06 -10.00
N GLY A 183 -11.59 21.98 -9.24
CA GLY A 183 -12.82 21.34 -9.66
C GLY A 183 -12.89 19.83 -9.39
N PHE A 184 -11.97 19.25 -8.63
CA PHE A 184 -11.96 17.82 -8.31
C PHE A 184 -12.96 17.47 -7.22
N GLU A 185 -13.54 16.25 -7.29
CA GLU A 185 -14.18 15.64 -6.13
C GLU A 185 -13.11 15.11 -5.18
N THR A 186 -13.25 15.40 -3.89
CA THR A 186 -12.24 15.10 -2.87
C THR A 186 -12.72 13.99 -1.94
N GLU A 187 -11.91 12.95 -1.75
CA GLU A 187 -12.22 11.83 -0.88
C GLU A 187 -11.05 11.55 0.09
N LEU A 188 -11.36 11.34 1.36
CA LEU A 188 -10.40 10.91 2.38
C LEU A 188 -10.75 9.50 2.84
N ARG A 189 -9.86 8.54 2.61
CA ARG A 189 -9.96 7.19 3.17
C ARG A 189 -8.96 7.03 4.29
N VAL A 190 -9.44 6.75 5.50
CA VAL A 190 -8.63 6.56 6.70
C VAL A 190 -8.57 5.08 7.02
N VAL A 191 -7.36 4.54 7.04
CA VAL A 191 -7.07 3.18 7.52
C VAL A 191 -6.66 3.29 8.97
N ALA A 192 -7.57 2.89 9.86
CA ALA A 192 -7.41 2.98 11.30
C ALA A 192 -7.33 1.57 11.90
N VAL A 193 -6.27 1.32 12.67
CA VAL A 193 -6.03 0.05 13.38
C VAL A 193 -5.38 0.35 14.74
N PRO A 194 -5.48 -0.57 15.72
CA PRO A 194 -4.78 -0.41 17.00
C PRO A 194 -3.27 -0.20 16.85
N LEU A 195 -2.67 0.51 17.81
CA LEU A 195 -1.24 0.80 17.78
C LEU A 195 -0.39 -0.48 17.80
N ALA A 196 -0.79 -1.47 18.59
CA ALA A 196 -0.19 -2.81 18.60
C ALA A 196 -0.15 -3.44 17.20
N VAL A 197 -1.22 -3.30 16.43
CA VAL A 197 -1.33 -3.86 15.07
C VAL A 197 -0.41 -3.13 14.10
N SER A 198 -0.41 -1.79 14.15
CA SER A 198 0.40 -0.97 13.25
C SER A 198 1.90 -1.04 13.53
N ARG A 199 2.33 -1.05 14.80
CA ARG A 199 3.73 -1.31 15.18
C ARG A 199 4.19 -2.71 14.77
N ALA A 200 3.36 -3.73 15.00
CA ALA A 200 3.70 -5.08 14.55
C ALA A 200 3.79 -5.14 13.02
N GLY A 201 2.97 -4.36 12.30
CA GLY A 201 3.08 -4.19 10.86
C GLY A 201 4.39 -3.54 10.39
N THR A 202 4.97 -2.60 11.13
CA THR A 202 6.28 -2.01 10.76
C THR A 202 7.42 -3.01 10.97
N VAL A 203 7.40 -3.76 12.07
CA VAL A 203 8.39 -4.83 12.37
C VAL A 203 8.29 -5.95 11.33
N ALA A 204 7.08 -6.51 11.13
CA ALA A 204 6.84 -7.60 10.17
C ALA A 204 7.33 -7.22 8.76
N ARG A 205 6.93 -6.05 8.25
CA ARG A 205 7.36 -5.57 6.94
C ARG A 205 8.88 -5.46 6.81
N TYR A 206 9.56 -5.01 7.86
CA TYR A 206 11.02 -4.90 7.84
C TYR A 206 11.67 -6.29 7.77
N VAL A 207 11.29 -7.21 8.66
CA VAL A 207 11.89 -8.55 8.69
C VAL A 207 11.57 -9.36 7.44
N GLU A 208 10.37 -9.23 6.89
CA GLU A 208 9.98 -9.85 5.61
C GLU A 208 10.87 -9.34 4.46
N GLN A 209 11.09 -8.03 4.37
CA GLN A 209 11.98 -7.47 3.34
C GLN A 209 13.44 -7.93 3.50
N VAL A 210 13.92 -8.03 4.74
CA VAL A 210 15.25 -8.58 5.00
C VAL A 210 15.32 -10.06 4.60
N LYS A 211 14.30 -10.86 4.89
CA LYS A 211 14.23 -12.28 4.47
C LYS A 211 14.22 -12.41 2.94
N ASP A 212 13.37 -11.65 2.28
CA ASP A 212 13.12 -11.79 0.85
C ASP A 212 14.24 -11.20 -0.01
N TYR A 213 14.89 -10.14 0.48
CA TYR A 213 15.82 -9.35 -0.33
C TYR A 213 17.16 -9.01 0.35
N GLY A 214 17.41 -9.50 1.56
CA GLY A 214 18.63 -9.20 2.32
C GLY A 214 18.69 -7.79 2.91
N THR A 215 17.75 -6.90 2.58
CA THR A 215 17.66 -5.54 3.11
C THR A 215 16.21 -5.09 3.23
N GLY A 216 15.90 -4.31 4.28
CA GLY A 216 14.55 -3.87 4.59
C GLY A 216 14.50 -2.41 4.97
N ARG A 217 13.37 -1.77 4.65
CA ARG A 217 13.15 -0.35 4.98
C ARG A 217 12.63 -0.25 6.41
N TRP A 218 13.36 0.37 7.31
CA TRP A 218 12.85 0.57 8.67
C TRP A 218 11.94 1.80 8.76
N THR A 219 10.92 1.75 9.61
CA THR A 219 10.15 2.93 10.02
C THR A 219 10.47 3.20 11.48
N PRO A 220 11.16 4.31 11.82
CA PRO A 220 11.48 4.62 13.20
C PRO A 220 10.24 4.65 14.11
N GLY A 221 10.35 4.09 15.32
CA GLY A 221 9.24 4.02 16.27
C GLY A 221 8.65 5.39 16.61
N ALA A 222 9.51 6.40 16.76
CA ALA A 222 9.07 7.78 16.99
C ALA A 222 8.26 8.35 15.82
N ALA A 223 8.68 8.09 14.58
CA ALA A 223 7.96 8.55 13.39
C ALA A 223 6.59 7.86 13.25
N HIS A 224 6.49 6.58 13.64
CA HIS A 224 5.21 5.88 13.75
C HIS A 224 4.30 6.55 14.79
N ASP A 225 4.78 6.73 16.01
CA ASP A 225 3.98 7.21 17.14
C ASP A 225 3.55 8.68 16.94
N GLU A 226 4.41 9.54 16.37
CA GLU A 226 4.08 10.92 16.00
C GLU A 226 2.96 10.95 14.94
N ALA A 227 3.08 10.16 13.87
CA ALA A 227 2.02 10.07 12.87
C ALA A 227 0.73 9.55 13.49
N ALA A 228 0.82 8.53 14.35
CA ALA A 228 -0.33 7.93 14.99
C ALA A 228 -1.09 8.93 15.88
N ALA A 229 -0.38 9.73 16.68
CA ALA A 229 -0.98 10.74 17.55
C ALA A 229 -1.80 11.79 16.78
N ASN A 230 -1.37 12.14 15.56
CA ASN A 230 -1.98 13.21 14.77
C ASN A 230 -3.19 12.79 13.93
N VAL A 231 -3.39 11.50 13.65
CA VAL A 231 -4.42 11.04 12.69
C VAL A 231 -5.82 11.51 13.06
N SER A 232 -6.27 11.29 14.30
CA SER A 232 -7.65 11.61 14.71
C SER A 232 -7.93 13.12 14.57
N GLY A 233 -7.02 13.95 15.11
CA GLY A 233 -7.11 15.41 15.00
C GLY A 233 -7.04 15.91 13.55
N THR A 234 -6.13 15.37 12.74
CA THR A 234 -5.99 15.76 11.32
C THR A 234 -7.27 15.48 10.55
N VAL A 235 -7.83 14.28 10.70
CA VAL A 235 -9.05 13.90 9.98
C VAL A 235 -10.24 14.76 10.43
N ARG A 236 -10.36 15.02 11.75
CA ARG A 236 -11.37 15.92 12.32
C ARG A 236 -11.32 17.29 11.67
N GLU A 237 -10.13 17.89 11.61
CA GLU A 237 -9.92 19.24 11.11
C GLU A 237 -10.17 19.36 9.60
N LEU A 238 -9.74 18.39 8.79
CA LEU A 238 -10.02 18.37 7.35
C LEU A 238 -11.51 18.28 7.05
N VAL A 239 -12.23 17.43 7.77
CA VAL A 239 -13.68 17.30 7.61
C VAL A 239 -14.39 18.55 8.11
N ALA A 240 -13.98 19.10 9.26
CA ALA A 240 -14.52 20.34 9.81
C ALA A 240 -14.37 21.54 8.87
N ALA A 241 -13.25 21.59 8.15
CA ALA A 241 -12.97 22.59 7.13
C ALA A 241 -13.91 22.55 5.92
N GLY A 242 -14.61 21.42 5.70
CA GLY A 242 -15.43 21.21 4.50
C GLY A 242 -14.62 21.05 3.21
N VAL A 243 -13.34 20.65 3.32
CA VAL A 243 -12.45 20.44 2.15
C VAL A 243 -12.50 19.02 1.60
N VAL A 244 -13.24 18.12 2.26
CA VAL A 244 -13.40 16.71 1.91
C VAL A 244 -14.86 16.44 1.51
N ASP A 245 -15.14 16.00 0.28
CA ASP A 245 -16.53 15.69 -0.14
C ASP A 245 -17.03 14.34 0.41
N ARG A 246 -16.13 13.36 0.57
CA ARG A 246 -16.45 12.05 1.16
C ARG A 246 -15.33 11.57 2.08
N VAL A 247 -15.70 11.05 3.25
CA VAL A 247 -14.77 10.46 4.21
C VAL A 247 -15.18 9.02 4.54
N VAL A 248 -14.19 8.12 4.53
CA VAL A 248 -14.37 6.71 4.90
C VAL A 248 -13.36 6.37 5.97
N VAL A 249 -13.80 5.85 7.12
CA VAL A 249 -12.95 5.26 8.16
C VAL A 249 -13.16 3.77 8.14
N GLN A 250 -12.08 3.02 7.94
CA GLN A 250 -12.11 1.57 7.84
C GLN A 250 -10.85 0.94 8.43
N ASP A 251 -10.93 -0.35 8.80
CA ASP A 251 -9.73 -1.12 9.15
C ASP A 251 -9.00 -1.66 7.90
N ARG A 252 -7.87 -2.32 8.13
CA ARG A 252 -7.06 -2.96 7.09
C ARG A 252 -7.74 -4.13 6.36
N ALA A 253 -8.80 -4.70 6.94
CA ALA A 253 -9.59 -5.78 6.34
C ALA A 253 -10.80 -5.25 5.55
N GLY A 254 -11.02 -3.94 5.56
CA GLY A 254 -12.13 -3.29 4.85
C GLY A 254 -13.41 -3.16 5.68
N ARG A 255 -13.39 -3.49 6.97
CA ARG A 255 -14.54 -3.20 7.86
C ARG A 255 -14.68 -1.69 8.00
N VAL A 256 -15.84 -1.17 7.60
CA VAL A 256 -16.14 0.26 7.65
C VAL A 256 -16.70 0.62 9.01
N PHE A 257 -16.11 1.62 9.65
CA PHE A 257 -16.58 2.24 10.89
C PHE A 257 -17.41 3.50 10.61
N LEU A 258 -17.09 4.20 9.52
CA LEU A 258 -17.86 5.34 9.04
C LEU A 258 -17.67 5.50 7.52
N ASP A 259 -18.75 5.79 6.80
CA ASP A 259 -18.74 6.25 5.41
C ASP A 259 -19.77 7.38 5.29
N ALA A 260 -19.29 8.58 5.03
CA ALA A 260 -20.12 9.77 5.00
C ALA A 260 -19.72 10.69 3.86
N ARG A 261 -20.72 11.32 3.25
CA ARG A 261 -20.50 12.53 2.45
C ARG A 261 -20.51 13.72 3.38
N ALA A 262 -19.48 14.56 3.31
CA ALA A 262 -19.50 15.81 4.05
C ALA A 262 -20.33 16.82 3.25
N ALA A 263 -21.57 17.06 3.68
CA ALA A 263 -22.28 18.26 3.27
C ALA A 263 -21.64 19.47 3.99
N ALA A 264 -21.74 20.67 3.42
CA ALA A 264 -21.14 21.88 4.00
C ALA A 264 -21.62 22.09 5.45
N GLY A 265 -20.68 22.32 6.38
CA GLY A 265 -20.93 22.39 7.82
C GLY A 265 -20.37 21.15 8.56
N GLY A 266 -19.04 21.07 8.63
CA GLY A 266 -18.34 19.81 8.91
C GLY A 266 -17.89 19.58 10.35
N ALA A 267 -18.13 20.49 11.32
CA ALA A 267 -17.57 20.34 12.66
C ALA A 267 -18.13 19.11 13.40
N GLU A 268 -19.45 18.94 13.42
CA GLU A 268 -20.09 17.76 14.01
C GLU A 268 -19.67 16.47 13.30
N LEU A 269 -19.61 16.50 11.96
CA LEU A 269 -19.12 15.35 11.19
C LEU A 269 -17.64 15.08 11.50
N GLY A 270 -16.82 16.12 11.69
CA GLY A 270 -15.42 16.02 12.08
C GLY A 270 -15.27 15.28 13.40
N GLU A 271 -16.04 15.65 14.43
CA GLU A 271 -16.03 14.95 15.72
C GLU A 271 -16.47 13.48 15.57
N ARG A 272 -17.53 13.22 14.79
CA ARG A 272 -17.99 11.85 14.53
C ARG A 272 -16.94 11.01 13.82
N VAL A 273 -16.20 11.59 12.87
CA VAL A 273 -15.13 10.90 12.15
C VAL A 273 -13.93 10.65 13.06
N ALA A 274 -13.56 11.60 13.92
CA ALA A 274 -12.54 11.43 14.94
C ALA A 274 -12.89 10.26 15.88
N ALA A 275 -14.13 10.23 16.38
CA ALA A 275 -14.63 9.14 17.21
C ALA A 275 -14.62 7.79 16.48
N ALA A 276 -14.93 7.74 15.18
CA ALA A 276 -14.84 6.53 14.39
C ALA A 276 -13.38 6.05 14.21
N VAL A 277 -12.43 6.97 14.06
CA VAL A 277 -10.99 6.66 14.03
C VAL A 277 -10.54 6.08 15.36
N ASP A 278 -10.94 6.69 16.48
CA ASP A 278 -10.57 6.23 17.82
C ASP A 278 -11.20 4.88 18.15
N GLN A 279 -12.46 4.67 17.74
CA GLN A 279 -13.13 3.37 17.84
C GLN A 279 -12.40 2.29 17.05
N ALA A 280 -11.99 2.57 15.80
CA ALA A 280 -11.24 1.62 14.97
C ALA A 280 -9.83 1.33 15.52
N ARG A 281 -9.25 2.26 16.28
CA ARG A 281 -7.95 2.12 16.94
C ARG A 281 -8.01 1.45 18.30
N ASP A 282 -9.20 1.31 18.87
CA ASP A 282 -9.37 0.57 20.10
C ASP A 282 -9.06 -0.92 19.87
N VAL A 283 -8.16 -1.47 20.66
CA VAL A 283 -7.81 -2.91 20.62
C VAL A 283 -9.02 -3.81 20.84
N ARG A 284 -10.03 -3.34 21.59
CA ARG A 284 -11.29 -4.05 21.83
C ARG A 284 -12.17 -4.16 20.59
N SER A 285 -11.88 -3.39 19.54
CA SER A 285 -12.57 -3.47 18.25
C SER A 285 -12.09 -4.61 17.36
N LEU A 286 -10.96 -5.25 17.71
CA LEU A 286 -10.49 -6.46 17.05
C LEU A 286 -11.45 -7.63 17.30
N THR A 287 -11.65 -8.47 16.29
CA THR A 287 -12.25 -9.79 16.51
C THR A 287 -11.25 -10.71 17.22
N THR A 288 -11.77 -11.73 17.90
CA THR A 288 -10.93 -12.77 18.51
C THR A 288 -10.01 -13.44 17.49
N ALA A 289 -10.47 -13.63 16.24
CA ALA A 289 -9.63 -14.16 15.17
C ALA A 289 -8.48 -13.20 14.81
N GLN A 290 -8.77 -11.91 14.58
CA GLN A 290 -7.76 -10.90 14.28
C GLN A 290 -6.72 -10.77 15.41
N ALA A 291 -7.14 -10.87 16.67
CA ALA A 291 -6.25 -10.81 17.82
C ALA A 291 -5.36 -12.07 17.93
N ARG A 292 -5.87 -13.26 17.59
CA ARG A 292 -5.07 -14.49 17.51
C ARG A 292 -4.07 -14.46 16.36
N ASP A 293 -4.50 -14.01 15.19
CA ASP A 293 -3.61 -13.80 14.04
C ASP A 293 -2.49 -12.83 14.42
N TRP A 294 -2.82 -11.76 15.16
CA TRP A 294 -1.85 -10.81 15.68
C TRP A 294 -0.78 -11.46 16.55
N ILE A 295 -1.17 -12.34 17.48
CA ILE A 295 -0.22 -13.07 18.32
C ILE A 295 0.71 -13.94 17.46
N GLY A 296 0.16 -14.66 16.47
CA GLY A 296 0.91 -15.53 15.58
C GLY A 296 1.95 -14.77 14.76
N TYR A 297 1.53 -13.77 13.98
CA TYR A 297 2.45 -13.04 13.10
C TYR A 297 3.42 -12.16 13.88
N THR A 298 2.99 -11.57 15.02
CA THR A 298 3.89 -10.77 15.86
C THR A 298 4.95 -11.67 16.49
N GLY A 299 4.57 -12.83 17.03
CA GLY A 299 5.51 -13.79 17.58
C GLY A 299 6.54 -14.25 16.55
N GLU A 300 6.14 -14.46 15.29
CA GLU A 300 7.09 -14.73 14.21
C GLU A 300 8.02 -13.54 13.96
N ALA A 301 7.48 -12.33 13.77
CA ALA A 301 8.28 -11.15 13.49
C ALA A 301 9.32 -10.87 14.59
N LEU A 302 8.97 -11.10 15.87
CA LEU A 302 9.90 -10.99 17.00
C LEU A 302 11.02 -12.03 16.94
N ARG A 303 10.69 -13.30 16.67
CA ARG A 303 11.69 -14.37 16.53
C ARG A 303 12.65 -14.10 15.38
N GLU A 304 12.15 -13.57 14.27
CA GLU A 304 12.99 -13.24 13.12
C GLU A 304 13.87 -12.04 13.39
N THR A 305 13.35 -11.03 14.09
CA THR A 305 14.16 -9.90 14.58
C THR A 305 15.31 -10.39 15.46
N ALA A 306 15.06 -11.35 16.37
CA ALA A 306 16.09 -11.93 17.24
C ALA A 306 17.17 -12.72 16.47
N ARG A 307 16.87 -13.19 15.26
CA ARG A 307 17.84 -13.91 14.40
C ARG A 307 18.70 -12.98 13.54
N LEU A 308 18.35 -11.70 13.45
CA LEU A 308 19.13 -10.73 12.68
C LEU A 308 20.46 -10.47 13.39
N ARG A 309 21.57 -10.71 12.68
CA ARG A 309 22.95 -10.50 13.19
C ARG A 309 23.29 -9.02 13.46
N ARG A 310 22.48 -8.09 12.96
CA ARG A 310 22.55 -6.65 13.21
C ARG A 310 21.12 -6.14 13.35
N SER A 311 20.77 -5.69 14.54
CA SER A 311 19.49 -5.07 14.81
C SER A 311 19.70 -3.65 15.32
N ASP A 312 19.05 -2.69 14.68
CA ASP A 312 19.04 -1.31 15.14
C ASP A 312 18.37 -1.22 16.53
N PRO A 313 18.91 -0.41 17.46
CA PRO A 313 18.35 -0.28 18.81
C PRO A 313 16.89 0.19 18.85
N ASP A 314 16.44 1.01 17.89
CA ASP A 314 15.04 1.41 17.76
C ASP A 314 14.15 0.24 17.33
N LEU A 315 14.60 -0.59 16.37
CA LEU A 315 13.88 -1.82 15.99
C LEU A 315 13.70 -2.75 17.19
N VAL A 316 14.78 -3.02 17.94
CA VAL A 316 14.72 -3.87 19.13
C VAL A 316 13.79 -3.27 20.18
N ARG A 317 13.85 -1.96 20.41
CA ARG A 317 12.95 -1.27 21.35
C ARG A 317 11.49 -1.43 20.97
N VAL A 318 11.12 -1.23 19.69
CA VAL A 318 9.75 -1.40 19.21
C VAL A 318 9.30 -2.86 19.34
N ALA A 319 10.17 -3.82 18.98
CA ALA A 319 9.89 -5.24 19.13
C ALA A 319 9.65 -5.65 20.60
N ARG A 320 10.46 -5.16 21.53
CA ARG A 320 10.25 -5.40 22.98
C ARG A 320 8.94 -4.80 23.46
N ARG A 321 8.62 -3.57 23.06
CA ARG A 321 7.36 -2.92 23.41
C ARG A 321 6.15 -3.74 22.96
N LEU A 322 6.19 -4.28 21.74
CA LEU A 322 5.13 -5.15 21.24
C LEU A 322 4.88 -6.35 22.15
N ALA A 323 5.96 -7.00 22.58
CA ALA A 323 5.88 -8.21 23.41
C ALA A 323 5.51 -7.93 24.87
N LEU A 324 6.02 -6.84 25.45
CA LEU A 324 5.98 -6.59 26.90
C LEU A 324 4.88 -5.60 27.31
N GLU A 325 4.50 -4.67 26.43
CA GLU A 325 3.52 -3.61 26.74
C GLU A 325 2.22 -3.81 25.94
N ASP A 326 2.31 -3.96 24.62
CA ASP A 326 1.12 -3.98 23.76
C ASP A 326 0.37 -5.33 23.81
N ALA A 327 1.08 -6.43 24.07
CA ALA A 327 0.54 -7.79 23.99
C ALA A 327 -0.60 -8.08 24.97
N GLY A 328 -0.56 -7.50 26.18
CA GLY A 328 -1.51 -7.80 27.25
C GLY A 328 -2.95 -7.60 26.82
N ASP A 329 -3.23 -6.46 26.19
CA ASP A 329 -4.58 -6.09 25.77
C ASP A 329 -5.07 -6.93 24.59
N VAL A 330 -4.18 -7.19 23.62
CA VAL A 330 -4.50 -8.03 22.46
C VAL A 330 -4.79 -9.47 22.89
N VAL A 331 -3.99 -10.02 23.80
CA VAL A 331 -4.16 -11.38 24.34
C VAL A 331 -5.49 -11.54 25.07
N ARG A 332 -5.94 -10.51 25.81
CA ARG A 332 -7.27 -10.52 26.46
C ARG A 332 -8.41 -10.60 25.43
N VAL A 333 -8.27 -9.95 24.28
CA VAL A 333 -9.24 -10.02 23.17
C VAL A 333 -9.19 -11.38 22.45
N ALA A 334 -7.99 -11.95 22.30
CA ALA A 334 -7.77 -13.24 21.64
C ALA A 334 -8.33 -14.45 22.43
N PHE A 335 -8.39 -14.34 23.76
CA PHE A 335 -8.80 -15.43 24.64
C PHE A 335 -9.71 -14.92 25.77
N PRO A 336 -10.94 -14.47 25.46
CA PRO A 336 -11.85 -13.90 26.46
C PRO A 336 -12.20 -14.95 27.52
N GLY A 337 -11.93 -14.65 28.79
CA GLY A 337 -12.22 -15.53 29.92
C GLY A 337 -11.29 -16.73 30.11
N ASP A 338 -10.37 -17.00 29.18
CA ASP A 338 -9.42 -18.13 29.27
C ASP A 338 -8.05 -17.67 29.80
N ALA A 339 -7.94 -17.57 31.12
CA ALA A 339 -6.71 -17.13 31.78
C ALA A 339 -5.50 -18.06 31.51
N ARG A 340 -5.73 -19.35 31.18
CA ARG A 340 -4.65 -20.28 30.87
C ARG A 340 -4.06 -19.99 29.49
N ALA A 341 -4.91 -19.84 28.48
CA ALA A 341 -4.47 -19.48 27.14
C ALA A 341 -3.81 -18.09 27.11
N GLN A 342 -4.36 -17.12 27.86
CA GLN A 342 -3.75 -15.80 28.00
C GLN A 342 -2.31 -15.87 28.56
N ARG A 343 -2.10 -16.61 29.66
CA ARG A 343 -0.76 -16.79 30.23
C ARG A 343 0.20 -17.50 29.29
N ALA A 344 -0.27 -18.51 28.56
CA ALA A 344 0.56 -19.23 27.59
C ALA A 344 1.03 -18.30 26.46
N ALA A 345 0.11 -17.55 25.84
CA ALA A 345 0.44 -16.61 24.76
C ALA A 345 1.42 -15.51 25.21
N LEU A 346 1.21 -14.93 26.39
CA LEU A 346 2.14 -13.93 26.95
C LEU A 346 3.52 -14.54 27.25
N THR A 347 3.57 -15.79 27.75
CA THR A 347 4.84 -16.48 28.01
C THR A 347 5.65 -16.64 26.72
N GLU A 348 5.01 -17.01 25.60
CA GLU A 348 5.68 -17.13 24.31
C GLU A 348 6.20 -15.79 23.78
N LEU A 349 5.39 -14.72 23.84
CA LEU A 349 5.80 -13.38 23.41
C LEU A 349 6.94 -12.83 24.29
N HIS A 350 6.85 -13.01 25.60
CA HIS A 350 7.92 -12.61 26.53
C HIS A 350 9.21 -13.42 26.32
N ALA A 351 9.12 -14.70 25.98
CA ALA A 351 10.29 -15.51 25.64
C ALA A 351 10.96 -15.00 24.37
N ALA A 352 10.19 -14.61 23.35
CA ALA A 352 10.73 -13.97 22.14
C ALA A 352 11.41 -12.64 22.46
N ALA A 353 10.85 -11.83 23.38
CA ALA A 353 11.48 -10.59 23.84
C ALA A 353 12.84 -10.82 24.51
N LYS A 354 12.98 -11.85 25.35
CA LYS A 354 14.26 -12.22 25.97
C LYS A 354 15.32 -12.62 24.94
N ALA A 355 14.91 -13.28 23.86
CA ALA A 355 15.81 -13.65 22.78
C ALA A 355 16.35 -12.43 22.00
N LEU A 356 15.60 -11.32 21.95
CA LEU A 356 16.08 -10.07 21.35
C LEU A 356 17.27 -9.49 22.13
N ASP A 357 17.27 -9.62 23.45
CA ASP A 357 18.34 -9.12 24.32
C ASP A 357 19.64 -9.94 24.09
N ALA A 358 19.52 -11.27 23.95
CA ALA A 358 20.68 -12.14 23.69
C ALA A 358 21.31 -11.96 22.30
N GLY A 359 20.53 -11.58 21.28
CA GLY A 359 21.03 -11.33 19.92
C GLY A 359 21.73 -9.97 19.76
N ALA A 360 21.52 -9.03 20.68
CA ALA A 360 22.15 -7.72 20.65
C ALA A 360 23.63 -7.75 21.11
N ASP A 361 24.02 -8.75 21.90
CA ASP A 361 25.35 -8.86 22.51
C ASP A 361 26.40 -9.54 21.58
N ASP A 362 25.98 -10.19 20.49
CA ASP A 362 26.88 -10.98 19.63
C ASP A 362 27.44 -10.12 18.46
N GLY A 363 28.50 -9.38 18.75
CA GLY A 363 29.17 -8.46 17.83
C GLY A 363 29.83 -9.12 16.61
N GLY A 364 29.26 -8.85 15.42
CA GLY A 364 29.99 -8.51 14.18
C GLY A 364 30.94 -9.53 13.54
N THR A 365 30.49 -10.18 12.46
CA THR A 365 31.36 -10.58 11.33
C THR A 365 30.71 -10.19 9.99
N SER A 366 31.50 -9.63 9.08
CA SER A 366 31.06 -8.98 7.83
C SER A 366 30.48 -9.96 6.80
N SER A 367 29.28 -9.68 6.27
CA SER A 367 28.75 -10.33 5.08
C SER A 367 29.58 -9.94 3.84
N THR A 368 29.86 -10.92 2.98
CA THR A 368 30.58 -10.76 1.72
C THR A 368 29.80 -9.94 0.69
N SER A 369 30.52 -9.21 -0.15
CA SER A 369 29.99 -8.32 -1.20
C SER A 369 29.10 -9.02 -2.24
N ALA A 370 29.23 -10.34 -2.42
CA ALA A 370 28.41 -11.11 -3.34
C ALA A 370 26.95 -11.28 -2.85
N ASP A 371 26.75 -11.56 -1.56
CA ASP A 371 25.40 -11.74 -0.98
C ASP A 371 24.56 -10.46 -1.02
N ARG A 372 25.22 -9.28 -0.99
CA ARG A 372 24.56 -7.97 -1.05
C ARG A 372 24.06 -7.62 -2.44
N LEU A 373 24.74 -8.08 -3.50
CA LEU A 373 24.39 -7.77 -4.89
C LEU A 373 23.20 -8.62 -5.39
N ASP A 374 23.10 -9.87 -4.95
CA ASP A 374 21.98 -10.76 -5.33
C ASP A 374 20.66 -10.37 -4.63
N GLY A 375 20.71 -9.98 -3.35
CA GLY A 375 19.56 -9.39 -2.66
C GLY A 375 19.07 -8.10 -3.31
N PHE A 376 20.00 -7.27 -3.79
CA PHE A 376 19.71 -6.00 -4.45
C PHE A 376 18.94 -6.14 -5.78
N GLU A 377 19.29 -7.10 -6.64
CA GLU A 377 18.52 -7.39 -7.84
C GLU A 377 17.12 -7.94 -7.53
N ALA A 378 16.97 -8.67 -6.42
CA ALA A 378 15.67 -9.18 -5.95
C ALA A 378 14.76 -8.07 -5.42
N VAL A 379 15.29 -7.10 -4.63
CA VAL A 379 14.58 -5.87 -4.24
C VAL A 379 14.03 -5.15 -5.48
N ARG A 380 14.90 -4.97 -6.49
CA ARG A 380 14.55 -4.27 -7.74
C ARG A 380 13.37 -4.94 -8.47
N ARG A 381 13.29 -6.27 -8.46
CA ARG A 381 12.24 -7.06 -9.15
C ARG A 381 10.93 -7.13 -8.38
N ALA A 382 10.96 -7.15 -7.05
CA ALA A 382 9.74 -7.21 -6.26
C ALA A 382 9.08 -5.83 -6.06
N GLN A 383 9.88 -4.77 -6.01
CA GLN A 383 9.39 -3.40 -5.85
C GLN A 383 8.91 -2.75 -7.15
N THR A 384 8.99 -3.43 -8.30
CA THR A 384 8.50 -2.84 -9.55
C THR A 384 7.00 -2.68 -9.60
N GLY A 385 6.17 -3.46 -8.88
CA GLY A 385 4.74 -3.19 -8.58
C GLY A 385 3.78 -2.92 -9.76
N LEU A 386 4.28 -2.64 -10.96
CA LEU A 386 3.63 -2.71 -12.24
C LEU A 386 3.68 -4.18 -12.61
N ALA A 387 2.55 -4.84 -12.49
CA ALA A 387 2.37 -6.20 -12.99
C ALA A 387 2.92 -6.27 -14.43
N ALA A 388 3.92 -7.12 -14.67
CA ALA A 388 4.00 -7.75 -15.97
C ALA A 388 2.64 -8.47 -16.20
N PRO A 389 2.03 -8.38 -17.38
CA PRO A 389 0.74 -9.02 -17.61
C PRO A 389 0.89 -10.52 -17.37
N GLY A 390 0.28 -11.03 -16.29
CA GLY A 390 0.18 -12.48 -16.05
C GLY A 390 0.57 -13.03 -14.68
N ILE A 391 0.94 -12.23 -13.66
CA ILE A 391 1.23 -12.77 -12.32
C ILE A 391 0.17 -12.32 -11.32
N ARG A 392 -0.59 -13.28 -10.78
CA ARG A 392 -1.60 -13.05 -9.72
C ARG A 392 -0.91 -12.69 -8.41
N PRO A 393 -1.45 -11.77 -7.60
CA PRO A 393 -0.92 -11.46 -6.29
C PRO A 393 -1.04 -12.66 -5.33
N PRO A 394 -0.16 -12.78 -4.33
CA PRO A 394 -0.19 -13.89 -3.38
C PRO A 394 -1.48 -13.85 -2.56
N LEU A 395 -2.09 -15.03 -2.44
CA LEU A 395 -3.34 -15.28 -1.72
C LEU A 395 -3.12 -15.15 -0.21
N SER A 396 -3.99 -14.40 0.46
CA SER A 396 -4.24 -14.55 1.90
C SER A 396 -5.64 -15.12 2.09
N SER A 397 -5.70 -16.41 2.46
CA SER A 397 -6.74 -17.12 3.26
C SER A 397 -7.06 -18.52 2.70
N PRO A 398 -7.33 -19.52 3.57
CA PRO A 398 -7.42 -20.92 3.20
C PRO A 398 -8.72 -21.27 2.47
N GLU A 399 -8.64 -22.33 1.68
CA GLU A 399 -9.71 -22.90 0.88
C GLU A 399 -10.99 -23.13 1.68
N THR A 400 -12.11 -22.55 1.20
CA THR A 400 -13.44 -23.11 1.42
C THR A 400 -13.99 -23.60 0.10
N THR A 401 -14.39 -24.86 0.13
CA THR A 401 -14.87 -25.71 -0.95
C THR A 401 -16.03 -25.09 -1.75
N ARG A 402 -15.94 -25.23 -3.08
CA ARG A 402 -17.01 -24.99 -4.05
C ARG A 402 -18.19 -25.94 -3.80
N ASP A 403 -19.41 -25.39 -3.86
CA ASP A 403 -20.55 -26.00 -4.58
C ASP A 403 -21.77 -25.06 -4.58
N ALA A 404 -22.08 -24.44 -5.72
CA ALA A 404 -23.44 -24.06 -6.17
C ALA A 404 -23.42 -23.52 -7.62
N PRO A 405 -24.37 -23.91 -8.50
CA PRO A 405 -24.35 -23.64 -9.95
C PRO A 405 -25.05 -22.31 -10.36
N PRO A 406 -24.91 -21.85 -11.62
CA PRO A 406 -25.19 -20.47 -12.00
C PRO A 406 -26.64 -20.26 -12.43
N ALA A 407 -27.23 -19.12 -12.05
CA ALA A 407 -28.50 -18.64 -12.59
C ALA A 407 -28.24 -17.51 -13.59
N GLY A 408 -28.36 -17.84 -14.88
CA GLY A 408 -28.55 -16.87 -15.95
C GLY A 408 -30.02 -16.42 -16.03
N GLY A 409 -30.23 -15.22 -16.54
CA GLY A 409 -31.47 -14.84 -17.22
C GLY A 409 -31.12 -14.29 -18.60
N PRO A 410 -32.07 -13.80 -19.42
CA PRO A 410 -33.54 -13.85 -19.27
C PRO A 410 -34.28 -14.29 -20.56
N SER A 411 -35.52 -14.82 -20.49
CA SER A 411 -36.52 -14.61 -21.55
C SER A 411 -37.95 -15.09 -21.24
N SER A 412 -38.89 -14.23 -21.61
CA SER A 412 -40.21 -14.47 -22.22
C SER A 412 -41.38 -15.13 -21.45
N ARG A 413 -42.41 -14.27 -21.30
CA ARG A 413 -43.85 -14.47 -21.09
C ARG A 413 -44.52 -15.61 -21.88
N ARG A 414 -45.47 -16.31 -21.23
CA ARG A 414 -46.93 -16.46 -21.54
C ARG A 414 -47.43 -17.90 -21.29
N ASN A 415 -48.29 -18.10 -20.28
CA ASN A 415 -49.70 -18.54 -20.42
C ASN A 415 -50.33 -18.89 -19.05
N ARG A 416 -51.53 -18.33 -18.81
CA ARG A 416 -52.54 -18.70 -17.79
C ARG A 416 -53.40 -19.88 -18.33
N PRO A 417 -54.47 -20.41 -17.66
CA PRO A 417 -55.12 -20.07 -16.37
C PRO A 417 -55.54 -21.28 -15.48
N HIS A 418 -55.94 -21.04 -14.22
CA HIS A 418 -57.28 -21.40 -13.69
C HIS A 418 -57.51 -20.92 -12.25
N LEU A 419 -58.74 -20.45 -12.00
CA LEU A 419 -59.37 -20.12 -10.70
C LEU A 419 -60.71 -20.86 -10.64
N PRO A 420 -61.16 -21.26 -9.44
CA PRO A 420 -62.51 -20.95 -8.95
C PRO A 420 -62.36 -20.22 -7.59
N GLY A 421 -63.19 -19.30 -7.12
CA GLY A 421 -64.59 -18.98 -7.39
C GLY A 421 -65.28 -18.83 -6.02
N ALA A 422 -65.58 -17.60 -5.59
CA ALA A 422 -66.60 -17.33 -4.56
C ALA A 422 -67.05 -15.87 -4.66
N ARG A 423 -68.37 -15.70 -4.73
CA ARG A 423 -69.12 -14.48 -4.99
C ARG A 423 -69.55 -13.82 -3.67
N TYR A 424 -69.49 -12.50 -3.61
CA TYR A 424 -70.44 -11.57 -2.95
C TYR A 424 -70.25 -10.25 -3.72
N GLY A 425 -71.24 -9.54 -4.26
CA GLY A 425 -72.66 -9.48 -3.97
C GLY A 425 -73.01 -8.02 -3.65
N ASN A 426 -73.47 -7.30 -4.66
CA ASN A 426 -74.13 -5.98 -4.68
C ASN A 426 -73.28 -4.74 -4.33
N ASP A 427 -73.01 -3.79 -5.22
CA ASP A 427 -73.79 -3.01 -6.20
C ASP A 427 -74.27 -1.66 -5.62
N GLN A 428 -73.91 -0.62 -6.39
CA GLN A 428 -74.49 0.73 -6.48
C GLN A 428 -74.07 1.78 -5.46
N GLY A 429 -73.43 2.83 -6.00
CA GLY A 429 -74.15 4.09 -6.09
C GLY A 429 -73.37 5.32 -5.65
N MET A 430 -72.79 5.99 -6.65
CA MET A 430 -72.65 7.44 -6.81
C MET A 430 -72.39 8.33 -5.58
N GLY A 431 -71.33 9.15 -5.69
CA GLY A 431 -71.43 10.53 -5.25
C GLY A 431 -70.15 11.16 -4.71
N ARG A 432 -69.40 11.75 -5.64
CA ARG A 432 -68.33 12.76 -5.47
C ARG A 432 -66.95 12.29 -5.01
#